data_AF-A0A5K1GQ98-F1
#
_entry.id   AF-A0A5K1GQ98-F1
#
_cell.length_a   1.000
_cell.length_b   1.000
_cell.length_c   1.000
_cell.angle_alpha   90.00
_cell.angle_beta   90.00
_cell.angle_gamma   90.00
#
_symmetry.space_group_name_H-M   'P 1'
#
loop_
_entity.id
_entity.type
_entity.pdbx_description
1 polymer ?
#
loop_
_entity_poly.entity_id
_entity_poly.type
_entity_poly.pdbx_seq_one_letter_code
_entity_poly.pdbx_strand_id
1 'polypeptide(L)' 'QRVVDLAHLVAAKWPGIELPSGGDPLEEYCKKEPGDEECKVYEA' A
#
# COMPACT_ATOMS: atom_id res chain seq x y z
N GLN A 1 22.33 -7.11 -7.88
CA GLN A 1 21.70 -6.60 -6.64
C GLN A 1 22.20 -5.18 -6.44
N ARG A 2 21.31 -4.17 -6.44
CA ARG A 2 21.72 -2.77 -6.25
C ARG A 2 21.51 -2.43 -4.78
N VAL A 3 22.52 -1.86 -4.14
CA VAL A 3 22.43 -1.38 -2.76
C VAL A 3 21.38 -0.26 -2.75
N VAL A 4 20.31 -0.44 -1.98
CA VAL A 4 19.30 0.61 -1.78
C VAL A 4 19.74 1.43 -0.58
N ASP A 5 19.82 2.74 -0.78
CA ASP A 5 20.24 3.67 0.26
C ASP A 5 19.25 3.70 1.43
N LEU A 6 19.78 3.73 2.65
CA LEU A 6 18.96 3.69 3.86
C LEU A 6 18.11 4.96 4.01
N ALA A 7 18.59 6.11 3.54
CA ALA A 7 17.79 7.34 3.58
C ALA A 7 16.57 7.23 2.66
N HIS A 8 16.72 6.57 1.50
CA HIS A 8 15.59 6.22 0.63
C HIS A 8 14.58 5.29 1.33
N LEU A 9 15.04 4.29 2.10
CA LEU A 9 14.15 3.38 2.82
C LEU A 9 13.39 4.06 3.97
N VAL A 10 14.05 5.01 4.65
CA VAL A 10 13.51 5.68 5.84
C VAL A 10 12.66 6.89 5.47
N ALA A 11 12.89 7.53 4.33
CA ALA A 11 12.07 8.63 3.84
C ALA A 11 10.58 8.26 3.79
N ALA A 12 10.24 7.05 3.35
CA ALA A 12 8.85 6.57 3.30
C ALA A 12 8.21 6.30 4.67
N LYS A 13 9.00 6.29 5.76
CA LYS A 13 8.55 5.99 7.13
C LYS A 13 8.87 7.12 8.11
N TRP A 14 9.27 8.29 7.61
CA TRP A 14 9.67 9.40 8.46
C TRP A 14 8.47 9.90 9.27
N PRO A 15 8.56 9.95 10.61
CA PRO A 15 7.47 10.42 11.45
C PRO A 15 7.16 11.89 11.10
N GLY A 16 5.91 12.16 10.69
CA GLY A 16 5.48 13.48 10.23
C GLY A 16 5.38 13.64 8.71
N ILE A 17 5.72 12.62 7.91
CA ILE A 17 5.20 12.53 6.54
C ILE A 17 3.79 11.97 6.62
N GLU A 18 2.81 12.81 6.30
CA GLU A 18 1.45 12.35 6.02
C GLU A 18 1.50 11.49 4.76
N LEU A 19 1.63 10.18 4.93
CA LEU A 19 1.18 9.25 3.90
C LEU A 19 -0.28 9.60 3.64
N PRO A 20 -0.71 9.78 2.38
CA PRO A 20 -2.09 10.14 2.08
C PRO A 20 -3.02 9.20 2.85
N SER A 21 -3.77 9.75 3.80
CA SER A 21 -4.70 8.99 4.61
C SER A 21 -5.88 8.62 3.73
N GLY A 22 -5.77 7.51 3.01
CA GLY A 22 -6.71 7.20 1.94
C GLY A 22 -6.81 5.71 1.66
N GLY A 23 -7.17 4.93 2.67
CA GLY A 23 -7.49 3.51 2.52
C GLY A 23 -6.28 2.59 2.34
N ASP A 24 -6.47 1.32 2.67
CA ASP A 24 -5.52 0.28 2.31
C ASP A 24 -5.40 0.25 0.76
N PRO A 25 -4.18 0.18 0.19
CA PRO A 25 -4.01 0.14 -1.27
C PRO A 25 -4.80 -0.98 -1.95
N LEU A 26 -5.01 -2.10 -1.25
CA LEU A 26 -5.87 -3.19 -1.71
C LEU A 26 -7.33 -2.73 -1.77
N GLU A 27 -7.82 -1.99 -0.79
CA GLU A 27 -9.18 -1.48 -0.79
C GLU A 27 -9.43 -0.51 -1.97
N GLU A 28 -8.49 0.38 -2.26
CA GLU A 28 -8.58 1.26 -3.43
C GLU A 28 -8.49 0.51 -4.76
N TYR A 29 -7.67 -0.54 -4.81
CA TYR A 29 -7.57 -1.43 -5.96
C TYR A 29 -8.88 -2.19 -6.18
N CYS A 30 -9.44 -2.78 -5.13
CA CYS A 30 -10.69 -3.56 -5.18
C CYS A 30 -11.92 -2.72 -5.51
N LYS A 31 -11.90 -1.40 -5.25
CA LYS A 31 -12.95 -0.49 -5.74
C LYS A 31 -12.93 -0.33 -7.26
N LYS A 32 -11.76 -0.45 -7.89
CA LYS A 32 -11.59 -0.36 -9.35
C LYS A 32 -11.76 -1.73 -10.01
N GLU A 33 -11.20 -2.78 -9.39
CA GLU A 33 -11.16 -4.15 -9.90
C GLU A 33 -11.74 -5.14 -8.87
N PRO A 34 -13.07 -5.13 -8.64
CA PRO A 34 -13.70 -5.97 -7.60
C PRO A 34 -13.71 -7.47 -7.92
N GLY A 35 -13.41 -7.86 -9.16
CA GLY A 35 -13.40 -9.26 -9.60
C GLY A 35 -12.08 -9.99 -9.38
N ASP A 36 -11.04 -9.27 -8.94
CA ASP A 36 -9.70 -9.84 -8.74
C ASP A 36 -9.68 -10.80 -7.55
N GLU A 37 -8.80 -11.79 -7.59
CA GLU A 37 -8.66 -12.79 -6.52
C GLU A 37 -8.21 -12.16 -5.20
N GLU A 38 -7.38 -11.13 -5.28
CA GLU A 38 -6.92 -10.33 -4.14
C GLU A 38 -8.07 -9.56 -3.46
N CYS A 39 -9.19 -9.40 -4.17
CA CYS A 39 -10.37 -8.67 -3.74
C CYS A 39 -11.54 -9.56 -3.31
N LYS A 40 -11.39 -10.89 -3.43
CA LYS A 40 -12.36 -11.84 -2.90
C LYS A 40 -12.31 -11.82 -1.37
N VAL A 41 -13.16 -10.98 -0.78
CA VAL A 41 -13.45 -11.07 0.65
C VAL A 41 -14.17 -12.40 0.86
N TYR A 42 -13.46 -13.38 1.41
CA TYR A 42 -14.06 -14.64 1.82
C TYR A 42 -15.07 -14.34 2.94
N GLU A 43 -16.36 -14.27 2.61
CA GLU A 43 -17.43 -14.27 3.60
C GLU A 43 -17.40 -15.62 4.35
N ALA A 44 -17.27 -15.54 5.67
CA ALA A 44 -17.17 -16.67 6.59
C ALA A 44 -18.51 -17.35 6.86
#